data_AF-A0AAF0Y2L9-F1
#
_entry.id   AF-A0AAF0Y2L9-F1
#
_cell.length_a   1.000
_cell.length_b   1.000
_cell.length_c   1.000
_cell.angle_alpha   90.00
_cell.angle_beta   90.00
_cell.angle_gamma   90.00
#
_symmetry.space_group_name_H-M   'P 1'
#
loop_
_entity.id
_entity.type
_entity.pdbx_description
1 polymer ?
#
loop_
_entity_poly.entity_id
_entity_poly.type
_entity_poly.pdbx_seq_one_letter_code
_entity_poly.pdbx_strand_id
1 'polypeptide(L)' 'MIHDPALDRWAAMRENVYQHYKFTRTITRQTVALGLVLPIAIYAVAAVYDNKYDWAGKLKGSSLLRNPPAPAPAKDDE' A
#
# COMPACT_ATOMS: atom_id res chain seq x y z
N MET A 1 20.21 39.57 7.47
CA MET A 1 19.09 38.62 7.57
C MET A 1 18.30 38.98 8.81
N ILE A 2 16.99 39.22 8.68
CA ILE A 2 16.13 39.52 9.84
C ILE A 2 15.88 38.18 10.54
N HIS A 3 16.33 38.05 11.78
CA HIS A 3 16.06 36.87 12.62
C HIS A 3 14.68 37.04 13.27
N ASP A 4 13.73 36.22 12.84
CA ASP A 4 12.44 36.11 13.51
C ASP A 4 12.54 35.04 14.61
N PRO A 5 12.51 35.43 15.90
CA PRO A 5 12.64 34.49 16.99
C PRO A 5 11.47 33.48 17.05
N ALA A 6 10.31 33.78 16.45
CA ALA A 6 9.21 32.83 16.38
C ALA A 6 9.52 31.69 15.39
N LEU A 7 10.13 32.01 14.25
CA LEU A 7 10.54 31.04 13.25
C LEU A 7 11.63 30.11 13.82
N ASP A 8 12.62 30.69 14.49
CA ASP A 8 13.74 29.94 15.08
C ASP A 8 13.25 28.96 16.16
N ARG A 9 12.27 29.37 16.97
CA ARG A 9 11.64 28.49 17.99
C ARG A 9 10.83 27.37 17.35
N TRP A 10 10.08 27.65 16.29
CA TRP A 10 9.31 26.62 15.59
C TRP A 10 10.23 25.60 14.92
N ALA A 11 11.32 26.06 14.29
CA ALA A 11 12.35 25.20 13.72
C ALA A 11 12.97 24.31 14.80
N ALA A 12 13.42 24.92 15.91
CA ALA A 12 14.00 24.21 17.04
C ALA A 12 13.03 23.18 17.65
N MET A 13 11.73 23.49 17.73
CA MET A 13 10.72 22.54 18.20
C MET A 13 10.65 21.30 17.29
N ARG A 14 10.60 21.49 15.96
CA ARG A 14 10.52 20.37 15.00
C ARG A 14 11.78 19.51 14.99
N GLU A 15 12.94 20.13 15.07
CA GLU A 15 14.23 19.43 15.07
C GLU A 15 14.41 18.56 16.33
N ASN A 16 13.87 19.01 17.47
CA ASN A 16 14.00 18.31 18.75
C ASN A 16 12.77 17.45 19.11
N VAL A 17 11.88 17.15 18.16
CA VAL A 17 10.67 16.32 18.40
C VAL A 17 11.04 14.94 18.95
N TYR A 18 12.09 14.31 18.43
CA TYR A 18 12.48 12.95 18.83
C TYR A 18 12.86 12.85 20.31
N GLN A 19 13.38 13.93 20.91
CA GLN A 19 13.78 13.96 22.32
C GLN A 19 12.58 13.97 23.27
N HIS A 20 11.45 14.49 22.80
CA HIS A 20 10.24 14.70 23.62
C HIS A 20 9.11 13.73 23.24
N TYR A 21 9.31 12.92 22.21
CA TYR A 21 8.32 11.98 21.72
C TYR A 21 7.99 10.89 22.76
N LYS A 22 6.71 10.57 22.91
CA LYS A 22 6.24 9.51 23.82
C LYS A 22 5.21 8.63 23.13
N PHE A 23 5.38 7.32 23.27
CA PHE A 23 4.40 6.35 22.82
C PHE A 23 3.18 6.35 23.74
N THR A 24 2.15 7.08 23.35
CA THR A 24 0.82 6.99 23.95
C THR A 24 -0.01 5.93 23.22
N ARG A 25 -1.12 5.46 23.81
CA ARG A 25 -1.98 4.45 23.15
C ARG A 25 -2.46 4.91 21.77
N THR A 26 -2.83 6.18 21.62
CA THR A 26 -3.32 6.73 20.36
C THR A 26 -2.21 6.79 19.31
N ILE A 27 -1.05 7.35 19.66
CA ILE A 27 0.08 7.50 18.74
C ILE A 27 0.61 6.12 18.33
N THR A 28 0.75 5.19 19.28
CA THR A 28 1.24 3.83 19.00
C THR A 28 0.34 3.11 18.00
N ARG A 29 -0.98 3.21 18.15
CA ARG A 29 -1.93 2.65 17.17
C ARG A 29 -1.77 3.26 15.79
N GLN A 30 -1.58 4.58 15.70
CA GLN A 30 -1.37 5.26 14.42
C GLN A 30 -0.04 4.84 13.77
N THR A 31 1.05 4.81 14.54
CA THR A 31 2.38 4.38 14.06
C THR A 31 2.34 2.95 13.56
N VAL A 32 1.70 2.03 14.28
CA VAL A 32 1.57 0.63 13.84
C VAL A 32 0.68 0.53 12.60
N ALA A 33 -0.46 1.22 12.57
CA ALA A 33 -1.38 1.17 11.43
C ALA A 33 -0.73 1.70 10.15
N LEU A 34 -0.08 2.86 10.21
CA LEU A 34 0.47 3.53 9.03
C LEU A 34 1.89 3.08 8.68
N GLY A 35 2.73 2.85 9.70
CA GLY A 35 4.12 2.48 9.51
C GLY A 35 4.34 0.99 9.24
N LEU A 36 3.39 0.13 9.61
CA LEU A 36 3.55 -1.32 9.49
C LEU A 36 2.37 -1.99 8.79
N VAL A 37 1.14 -1.82 9.26
CA VAL A 37 -0.01 -2.53 8.71
C VAL A 37 -0.27 -2.11 7.26
N LEU A 38 -0.29 -0.81 6.97
CA LEU A 38 -0.52 -0.28 5.63
C LEU A 38 0.49 -0.78 4.59
N PRO A 39 1.83 -0.66 4.78
CA PRO A 39 2.78 -1.14 3.78
C PRO A 39 2.74 -2.66 3.62
N ILE A 40 2.55 -3.43 4.71
CA ILE A 40 2.40 -4.89 4.62
C ILE A 40 1.16 -5.26 3.81
N ALA A 41 0.03 -4.60 4.05
CA ALA A 41 -1.21 -4.85 3.33
C ALA A 41 -1.05 -4.56 1.83
N ILE A 42 -0.44 -3.42 1.48
CA ILE A 42 -0.15 -3.06 0.09
C ILE A 42 0.75 -4.11 -0.56
N TYR A 43 1.84 -4.49 0.12
CA TYR A 43 2.75 -5.51 -0.38
C TYR A 43 2.07 -6.86 -0.58
N ALA A 44 1.23 -7.30 0.37
CA ALA A 44 0.51 -8.56 0.27
C ALA A 44 -0.44 -8.58 -0.93
N VAL A 45 -1.19 -7.50 -1.14
CA VAL A 45 -2.07 -7.37 -2.32
C VAL A 45 -1.24 -7.37 -3.59
N ALA A 46 -0.15 -6.60 -3.64
CA ALA A 46 0.74 -6.58 -4.79
C ALA A 46 1.29 -7.98 -5.09
N ALA A 47 1.82 -8.69 -4.09
CA ALA A 47 2.40 -10.01 -4.27
C ALA A 47 1.38 -11.08 -4.73
N VAL A 48 0.13 -11.00 -4.28
CA VAL A 48 -0.93 -11.95 -4.68
C VAL A 48 -1.42 -11.73 -6.11
N TYR A 49 -1.42 -10.48 -6.56
CA TYR A 49 -1.97 -10.09 -7.86
C TYR A 49 -0.91 -9.71 -8.89
N ASP A 50 0.36 -9.73 -8.51
CA ASP A 50 1.47 -9.44 -9.40
C ASP A 50 1.42 -10.38 -10.60
N ASN A 51 1.45 -9.80 -11.80
CA ASN A 51 1.46 -10.53 -13.08
C ASN A 51 0.33 -11.56 -13.27
N LYS A 52 -0.71 -11.55 -12.44
CA LYS A 52 -1.79 -12.54 -12.48
C LYS A 52 -2.77 -12.30 -13.63
N TYR A 53 -2.96 -11.04 -13.99
CA TYR A 53 -3.92 -10.63 -15.03
C TYR A 53 -3.20 -9.99 -16.21
N ASP A 54 -3.69 -10.29 -17.41
CA ASP A 54 -3.25 -9.68 -18.66
C ASP A 54 -4.47 -9.36 -19.53
N TRP A 55 -4.67 -8.08 -19.80
CA TRP A 55 -5.84 -7.56 -20.51
C TRP A 55 -5.50 -7.15 -21.95
N ALA A 56 -4.21 -7.17 -22.32
CA ALA A 56 -3.79 -6.74 -23.65
C ALA A 56 -4.38 -7.67 -24.72
N GLY A 57 -5.13 -7.10 -25.66
CA GLY A 57 -5.69 -7.84 -26.81
C GLY A 57 -6.79 -8.86 -26.50
N LYS A 58 -7.35 -8.87 -25.28
CA LYS A 58 -8.40 -9.82 -24.89
C LYS A 58 -9.77 -9.45 -25.49
N LEU A 59 -10.47 -10.44 -26.06
CA LEU A 59 -11.83 -10.30 -26.61
C LEU A 59 -12.90 -10.52 -25.54
N LYS A 60 -14.14 -10.07 -25.81
CA LYS A 60 -15.30 -10.30 -24.93
C LYS A 60 -15.48 -11.80 -24.66
N GLY A 61 -15.55 -12.17 -23.39
CA GLY A 61 -15.71 -13.56 -22.95
C GLY A 61 -14.40 -14.36 -22.81
N SER A 62 -13.25 -13.78 -23.18
CA SER A 62 -11.94 -14.43 -22.96
C SER A 62 -11.41 -14.22 -21.54
N SER A 63 -10.64 -15.19 -21.03
CA SER A 63 -10.05 -15.11 -19.70
C SER A 63 -8.98 -14.01 -19.61
N LEU A 64 -9.08 -13.19 -18.57
CA LEU A 64 -8.13 -12.13 -18.22
C LEU A 64 -6.94 -12.64 -17.41
N LEU A 65 -6.94 -13.92 -17.01
CA LEU A 65 -5.79 -14.52 -16.34
C LEU A 65 -4.64 -14.64 -17.34
N ARG A 66 -3.42 -14.35 -16.89
CA ARG A 66 -2.22 -14.53 -17.71
C ARG A 66 -2.02 -16.01 -18.09
N ASN A 67 -2.27 -16.91 -17.15
CA ASN A 67 -2.28 -18.36 -17.41
C ASN A 67 -3.68 -18.93 -17.14
N PRO A 68 -4.55 -19.02 -18.16
CA PRO A 68 -5.89 -19.58 -17.99
C PRO A 68 -5.83 -21.11 -17.83
N PRO A 69 -6.64 -21.71 -16.95
CA PRO A 69 -6.77 -23.16 -16.88
C PRO A 69 -7.31 -23.71 -18.21
N ALA A 70 -6.93 -24.95 -18.54
CA ALA A 70 -7.38 -25.61 -19.77
C ALA A 70 -8.92 -25.57 -19.87
N PRO A 71 -9.48 -25.32 -21.06
CA PRO A 71 -10.92 -25.31 -21.24
C PRO A 71 -11.49 -26.66 -20.82
N ALA A 72 -12.56 -26.64 -20.02
CA ALA A 72 -13.30 -27.86 -19.68
C ALA A 72 -13.70 -28.57 -20.99
N PRO A 73 -13.58 -29.91 -21.06
CA PRO A 73 -13.99 -30.64 -22.25
C PRO A 73 -15.44 -30.27 -22.57
N ALA A 74 -15.71 -29.97 -23.84
CA ALA A 74 -17.05 -29.66 -24.31
C ALA A 74 -17.98 -30.77 -23.82
N LYS A 75 -19.02 -30.40 -23.08
CA LYS A 75 -20.13 -31.31 -22.87
C LYS A 75 -20.77 -31.48 -24.24
N ASP A 76 -20.57 -32.65 -24.82
CA ASP A 76 -21.37 -33.11 -25.95
C ASP A 76 -22.80 -33.27 -25.41
N ASP A 77 -23.59 -32.22 -25.59
CA ASP A 77 -25.03 -32.25 -25.32
C ASP A 77 -25.67 -33.12 -26.42
N GLU A 78 -26.12 -34.32 -26.02
CA GLU A 78 -26.89 -35.28 -26.81
C GLU A 78 -28.32 -34.80 -27.07
#